data_AF-A0A352PV22-F1
#
_entry.id   AF-A0A352PV22-F1
#
_cell.length_a   1.000
_cell.length_b   1.000
_cell.length_c   1.000
_cell.angle_alpha   90.00
_cell.angle_beta   90.00
_cell.angle_gamma   90.00
#
_symmetry.space_group_name_H-M   'P 1'
#
loop_
_entity.id
_entity.type
_entity.pdbx_description
1 polymer ?
#
loop_
_entity_poly.entity_id
_entity_poly.type
_entity_poly.pdbx_seq_one_letter_code
_entity_poly.pdbx_strand_id
1 'polypeptide(L)'
;GDDVLRFTAMLLSEVVDELGSTSDFIGHSGGDSFIIITKYESANAIRERIKRRFAEEVQTHYNFIDRMQGYIQVPKPDGETTRVPFMTIAVGMVSPREQYFSDIREITEMASEARRLDAVSQG
;
A
#
# COMPACT_ATOMS: atom_id res chain seq x y z
N GLY A 1 2.87 -5.22 14.16
CA GLY A 1 3.64 -4.70 13.01
C GLY A 1 3.81 -5.80 12.00
N ASP A 2 4.60 -6.81 12.35
CA ASP A 2 4.93 -7.94 11.48
C ASP A 2 3.71 -8.71 10.93
N ASP A 3 2.64 -8.86 11.72
CA ASP A 3 1.41 -9.51 11.25
C ASP A 3 0.75 -8.76 10.09
N VAL A 4 0.70 -7.43 10.15
CA VAL A 4 0.13 -6.60 9.08
C VAL A 4 1.05 -6.63 7.86
N LEU A 5 2.36 -6.68 8.05
CA LEU A 5 3.32 -6.81 6.95
C LEU A 5 3.15 -8.13 6.20
N ARG A 6 3.02 -9.25 6.94
CA ARG A 6 2.76 -10.57 6.36
C ARG A 6 1.41 -10.63 5.65
N PHE A 7 0.38 -10.08 6.28
CA PHE A 7 -0.95 -9.92 5.68
C PHE A 7 -0.87 -9.14 4.37
N THR A 8 -0.13 -8.04 4.35
CA THR A 8 0.06 -7.22 3.13
C THR A 8 0.70 -8.05 2.03
N ALA A 9 1.80 -8.77 2.32
CA ALA A 9 2.47 -9.62 1.32
C ALA A 9 1.53 -10.69 0.72
N MET A 10 0.70 -11.31 1.56
CA MET A 10 -0.30 -12.29 1.10
C MET A 10 -1.37 -11.64 0.22
N LEU A 11 -1.93 -10.51 0.67
CA LEU A 11 -2.93 -9.75 -0.08
C LEU A 11 -2.41 -9.29 -1.45
N LEU A 12 -1.17 -8.78 -1.52
CA LEU A 12 -0.56 -8.37 -2.78
C LEU A 12 -0.44 -9.55 -3.76
N SER A 13 0.00 -10.71 -3.26
CA SER A 13 0.14 -11.93 -4.06
C SER A 13 -1.21 -12.39 -4.62
N GLU A 14 -2.24 -12.46 -3.78
CA GLU A 14 -3.58 -12.86 -4.20
C GLU A 14 -4.19 -11.90 -5.23
N VAL A 15 -3.99 -10.58 -5.08
CA VAL A 15 -4.53 -9.61 -6.03
C VAL A 15 -3.83 -9.69 -7.38
N VAL A 16 -2.51 -9.90 -7.40
CA VAL A 16 -1.76 -10.09 -8.65
C VAL A 16 -2.14 -11.42 -9.31
N ASP A 17 -2.36 -12.48 -8.53
CA ASP A 17 -2.88 -13.75 -9.07
C ASP A 17 -4.30 -13.61 -9.64
N GLU A 18 -5.14 -12.74 -9.06
CA GLU A 18 -6.53 -12.49 -9.49
C GLU A 18 -6.60 -11.66 -10.79
N LEU A 19 -5.80 -10.59 -10.90
CA LEU A 19 -5.98 -9.54 -11.93
C LEU A 19 -4.77 -9.37 -12.86
N GLY A 20 -3.63 -9.92 -12.48
CA GLY A 20 -2.36 -9.80 -13.18
C GLY A 20 -2.17 -10.87 -14.24
N SER A 21 -0.91 -11.18 -14.49
CA SER A 21 -0.51 -12.22 -15.43
C SER A 21 0.66 -13.04 -14.90
N THR A 22 0.92 -14.19 -15.52
CA THR A 22 2.04 -15.08 -15.13
C THR A 22 3.43 -14.45 -15.32
N SER A 23 3.52 -13.31 -16.01
CA SER A 23 4.75 -12.53 -16.17
C SER A 23 4.92 -11.43 -15.12
N ASP A 24 3.97 -11.28 -14.19
CA ASP A 24 4.02 -10.24 -13.18
C ASP A 24 5.00 -10.60 -12.08
N PHE A 25 5.62 -9.59 -11.48
CA PHE A 25 6.63 -9.75 -10.45
C PHE A 25 6.26 -8.97 -9.20
N ILE A 26 6.44 -9.60 -8.04
CA ILE A 26 6.31 -8.96 -6.73
C ILE A 26 7.66 -9.05 -6.03
N GLY A 27 8.20 -7.90 -5.64
CA GLY A 27 9.43 -7.78 -4.88
C GLY A 27 9.19 -7.10 -3.54
N HIS A 28 9.98 -7.46 -2.53
CA HIS A 28 10.04 -6.75 -1.26
C HIS A 28 11.36 -5.99 -1.18
N SER A 29 11.28 -4.66 -1.04
CA SER A 29 12.46 -3.79 -1.00
C SER A 29 13.04 -3.63 0.40
N GLY A 30 12.44 -4.27 1.40
CA GLY A 30 12.79 -4.14 2.82
C GLY A 30 11.82 -3.25 3.60
N GLY A 31 11.76 -3.45 4.91
CA GLY A 31 10.81 -2.75 5.78
C GLY A 31 9.35 -3.05 5.40
N ASP A 32 8.57 -2.01 5.19
CA ASP A 32 7.14 -2.03 4.84
C ASP A 32 6.84 -1.83 3.34
N SER A 33 7.87 -1.92 2.50
CA SER A 33 7.81 -1.45 1.11
C SER A 33 7.87 -2.60 0.10
N PHE A 34 6.86 -2.66 -0.78
CA PHE A 34 6.74 -3.65 -1.85
C PHE A 34 6.78 -2.99 -3.23
N ILE A 35 7.23 -3.75 -4.23
CA ILE A 35 7.25 -3.37 -5.64
C ILE A 35 6.46 -4.41 -6.43
N ILE A 36 5.59 -3.95 -7.31
CA ILE A 36 4.88 -4.79 -8.28
C ILE A 36 5.25 -4.31 -9.68
N ILE A 37 5.69 -5.24 -10.52
CA ILE A 37 5.89 -5.01 -11.95
C ILE A 37 4.83 -5.82 -12.68
N THR A 38 3.96 -5.12 -13.41
CA THR A 38 2.83 -5.71 -14.13
C THR A 38 2.63 -4.97 -15.45
N LYS A 39 1.68 -5.46 -16.26
CA LYS A 39 1.27 -4.80 -17.49
C LYS A 39 0.50 -3.52 -17.17
N TYR A 40 0.73 -2.47 -17.96
CA TYR A 40 0.07 -1.17 -17.79
C TYR A 40 -1.46 -1.27 -17.73
N GLU A 41 -2.05 -2.17 -18.51
CA GLU A 41 -3.50 -2.40 -18.57
C GLU A 41 -4.07 -2.97 -17.26
N SER A 42 -3.30 -3.79 -16.54
CA SER A 42 -3.68 -4.38 -15.26
C SER A 42 -3.36 -3.48 -14.07
N ALA A 43 -2.39 -2.57 -14.21
CA ALA A 43 -1.83 -1.79 -13.11
C ALA A 43 -2.88 -0.99 -12.33
N ASN A 44 -3.81 -0.32 -13.02
CA ASN A 44 -4.88 0.45 -12.36
C ASN A 44 -5.85 -0.45 -11.60
N ALA A 45 -6.27 -1.57 -12.20
CA ALA A 45 -7.16 -2.52 -11.54
C ALA A 45 -6.52 -3.14 -10.29
N ILE A 46 -5.23 -3.51 -10.39
CA ILE A 46 -4.45 -4.03 -9.26
C ILE A 46 -4.34 -2.98 -8.15
N ARG A 47 -3.99 -1.73 -8.47
CA ARG A 47 -3.88 -0.62 -7.49
C ARG A 47 -5.18 -0.43 -6.70
N GLU A 48 -6.30 -0.29 -7.40
CA GLU A 48 -7.60 -0.07 -6.75
C GLU A 48 -8.04 -1.28 -5.92
N ARG A 49 -7.79 -2.50 -6.42
CA ARG A 49 -8.11 -3.73 -5.70
C ARG A 49 -7.29 -3.88 -4.42
N ILE A 50 -6.00 -3.59 -4.46
CA ILE A 50 -5.11 -3.59 -3.29
C ILE A 50 -5.63 -2.60 -2.25
N LYS A 51 -5.86 -1.35 -2.64
CA LYS A 51 -6.33 -0.30 -1.73
C LYS A 51 -7.64 -0.68 -1.04
N ARG A 52 -8.62 -1.17 -1.81
CA ARG A 52 -9.91 -1.60 -1.27
C ARG A 52 -9.78 -2.75 -0.28
N ARG A 53 -9.12 -3.85 -0.70
CA ARG A 53 -8.95 -5.03 0.16
C ARG A 53 -8.19 -4.70 1.42
N PHE A 54 -7.13 -3.90 1.32
CA PHE A 54 -6.34 -3.52 2.47
C PHE A 54 -7.18 -2.74 3.48
N ALA A 55 -7.94 -1.73 3.03
CA ALA A 55 -8.79 -0.92 3.91
C ALA A 55 -9.92 -1.74 4.60
N GLU A 56 -10.41 -2.80 3.96
CA GLU A 56 -11.43 -3.70 4.51
C GLU A 56 -10.82 -4.70 5.49
N GLU A 57 -9.77 -5.41 5.08
CA GLU A 57 -9.22 -6.55 5.81
C GLU A 57 -8.28 -6.11 6.95
N VAL A 58 -7.62 -4.94 6.84
CA VAL A 58 -6.77 -4.40 7.91
C VAL A 58 -7.56 -4.15 9.20
N GLN A 59 -8.89 -3.92 9.09
CA GLN A 59 -9.77 -3.70 10.23
C GLN A 59 -9.77 -4.90 11.20
N THR A 60 -9.52 -6.11 10.71
CA THR A 60 -9.47 -7.33 11.51
C THR A 60 -8.32 -7.35 12.52
N HIS A 61 -7.29 -6.52 12.29
CA HIS A 61 -6.17 -6.33 13.21
C HIS A 61 -6.50 -5.37 14.37
N TYR A 62 -7.69 -4.77 14.38
CA TYR A 62 -8.16 -3.87 15.43
C TYR A 62 -9.28 -4.50 16.27
N ASN A 63 -9.33 -4.12 17.55
CA ASN A 63 -10.40 -4.59 18.44
C ASN A 63 -11.77 -4.04 17.99
N PHE A 64 -12.83 -4.63 18.54
CA PHE A 64 -14.20 -4.29 18.16
C PHE A 64 -14.56 -2.82 18.45
N ILE A 65 -14.10 -2.27 19.58
CA ILE A 65 -14.40 -0.90 19.99
C ILE A 65 -13.77 0.10 19.03
N ASP A 66 -12.50 -0.10 18.68
CA ASP A 66 -11.79 0.77 17.74
C ASP A 66 -12.48 0.74 16.37
N ARG A 67 -12.79 -0.46 15.85
CA ARG A 67 -13.54 -0.62 14.57
C ARG A 67 -14.85 0.14 14.54
N MET A 68 -15.63 0.08 15.61
CA MET A 68 -16.90 0.81 15.73
C MET A 68 -16.71 2.32 15.73
N GLN A 69 -15.58 2.82 16.25
CA GLN A 69 -15.28 4.25 16.35
C GLN A 69 -14.54 4.80 15.12
N GLY A 70 -13.91 3.95 14.32
CA GLY A 70 -13.18 4.33 13.11
C GLY A 70 -11.78 4.92 13.37
N TYR A 71 -11.28 4.84 14.60
CA TYR A 71 -9.95 5.33 15.00
C TYR A 71 -9.41 4.47 16.16
N ILE A 72 -8.08 4.50 16.35
CA ILE A 72 -7.43 3.96 17.56
C ILE A 72 -6.99 5.10 18.47
N GLN A 73 -6.91 4.81 19.77
CA GLN A 73 -6.35 5.71 20.77
C GLN A 73 -4.90 5.33 21.04
N VAL A 74 -3.98 6.25 20.78
CA VAL A 74 -2.54 6.05 21.00
C VAL A 74 -2.08 6.98 22.13
N PRO A 75 -1.32 6.47 23.13
CA PRO A 75 -0.73 7.31 24.15
C PRO A 75 0.32 8.24 23.53
N LYS A 76 0.22 9.53 23.84
CA LYS A 76 1.27 10.50 23.57
C LYS A 76 2.34 10.45 24.68
N PRO A 77 3.57 10.93 24.41
CA PRO A 77 4.63 11.01 25.41
C PRO A 77 4.30 11.89 26.64
N ASP A 78 3.36 12.82 26.50
CA ASP A 78 2.90 13.73 27.56
C ASP A 78 1.81 13.12 28.47
N GLY A 79 1.37 11.89 28.19
CA GLY A 79 0.32 11.19 28.94
C GLY A 79 -1.10 11.43 28.42
N GLU A 80 -1.30 12.29 27.43
CA GLU A 80 -2.58 12.42 26.74
C GLU A 80 -2.80 11.26 25.76
N THR A 81 -4.06 10.97 25.39
CA THR A 81 -4.37 10.05 24.29
C THR A 81 -4.76 10.82 23.04
N THR A 82 -4.23 10.41 21.89
CA THR A 82 -4.60 10.98 20.60
C THR A 82 -5.36 9.96 19.77
N ARG A 83 -6.31 10.44 18.98
CA ARG A 83 -7.03 9.61 18.01
C ARG A 83 -6.24 9.61 16.70
N VAL A 84 -5.98 8.42 16.17
CA VAL A 84 -5.38 8.27 14.84
C VAL A 84 -6.24 7.32 13.99
N PRO A 85 -6.35 7.56 12.67
CA PRO A 85 -7.08 6.68 11.78
C PRO A 85 -6.42 5.29 11.72
N PHE A 86 -7.13 4.32 11.12
CA PHE A 86 -6.54 3.02 10.82
C PHE A 86 -5.43 3.13 9.79
N MET A 87 -4.60 2.08 9.73
CA MET A 87 -3.54 1.97 8.73
C MET A 87 -4.13 2.03 7.33
N THR A 88 -3.47 2.80 6.48
CA THR A 88 -3.74 2.89 5.04
C THR A 88 -2.53 2.38 4.27
N ILE A 89 -2.74 2.03 3.00
CA ILE A 89 -1.67 1.66 2.09
C ILE A 89 -1.57 2.72 0.99
N ALA A 90 -0.36 3.24 0.78
CA ALA A 90 -0.06 4.16 -0.30
C ALA A 90 0.48 3.40 -1.51
N VAL A 91 -0.04 3.68 -2.70
CA VAL A 91 0.34 3.00 -3.94
C VAL A 91 0.65 4.03 -5.03
N GLY A 92 1.93 4.15 -5.35
CA GLY A 92 2.42 4.94 -6.49
C GLY A 92 2.55 4.08 -7.75
N MET A 93 2.26 4.66 -8.90
CA MET A 93 2.41 4.01 -10.21
C MET A 93 3.34 4.84 -11.09
N VAL A 94 4.22 4.15 -11.82
CA VAL A 94 5.08 4.75 -12.84
C VAL A 94 5.01 3.90 -14.11
N SER A 95 5.01 4.55 -15.27
CA SER A 95 4.86 3.88 -16.56
C SER A 95 5.75 4.51 -17.63
N PRO A 96 6.51 3.69 -18.41
CA PRO A 96 7.28 4.19 -19.55
C PRO A 96 6.39 4.73 -20.69
N ARG A 97 5.07 4.48 -20.65
CA ARG A 97 4.12 5.03 -21.61
C ARG A 97 3.77 6.49 -21.33
N GLU A 98 3.88 6.91 -20.08
CA GLU A 98 3.51 8.26 -19.63
C GLU A 98 4.74 9.16 -19.48
N GLN A 99 5.91 8.56 -19.19
CA GLN A 99 7.16 9.27 -18.95
C GLN A 99 8.33 8.52 -19.57
N TYR A 100 9.29 9.28 -20.12
CA TYR A 100 10.55 8.73 -20.60
C TYR A 100 11.51 8.59 -19.43
N PHE A 101 12.19 7.45 -19.33
CA PHE A 101 13.18 7.20 -18.29
C PHE A 101 14.57 7.06 -18.90
N SER A 102 15.53 7.78 -18.35
CA SER A 102 16.92 7.75 -18.81
C SER A 102 17.73 6.64 -18.14
N ASP A 103 17.35 6.21 -16.94
CA ASP A 103 18.00 5.16 -16.16
C ASP A 103 17.05 4.56 -15.11
N ILE A 104 17.34 3.36 -14.61
CA ILE A 104 16.56 2.63 -13.60
C ILE A 104 16.39 3.42 -12.29
N ARG A 105 17.37 4.27 -11.95
CA ARG A 105 17.33 5.14 -10.76
C ARG A 105 16.17 6.12 -10.80
N GLU A 106 15.90 6.69 -11.97
CA GLU A 106 14.81 7.64 -12.19
C GLU A 106 13.45 6.97 -11.97
N ILE A 107 13.29 5.72 -12.45
CA ILE A 107 12.08 4.93 -12.23
C ILE A 107 11.79 4.74 -10.74
N THR A 108 12.82 4.37 -9.97
CA THR A 108 12.67 4.15 -8.52
C THR A 108 12.40 5.44 -7.73
N GLU A 109 13.03 6.57 -8.11
CA GLU A 109 12.79 7.86 -7.50
C GLU A 109 11.35 8.34 -7.75
N MET A 110 10.89 8.26 -8.99
CA MET A 110 9.53 8.65 -9.36
C MET A 110 8.47 7.77 -8.73
N ALA A 111 8.70 6.46 -8.63
CA ALA A 111 7.78 5.54 -7.95
C ALA A 111 7.65 5.89 -6.46
N SER A 112 8.78 6.20 -5.82
CA SER A 112 8.82 6.62 -4.42
C SER A 112 8.09 7.95 -4.21
N GLU A 113 8.22 8.88 -5.15
CA GLU A 113 7.53 10.17 -5.09
C GLU A 113 6.03 10.04 -5.34
N ALA A 114 5.61 9.27 -6.35
CA ALA A 114 4.20 8.99 -6.60
C ALA A 114 3.53 8.35 -5.37
N ARG A 115 4.23 7.43 -4.69
CA ARG A 115 3.76 6.84 -3.42
C ARG A 115 3.62 7.88 -2.32
N ARG A 116 4.57 8.83 -2.22
CA ARG A 116 4.54 9.91 -1.23
C ARG A 116 3.36 10.84 -1.45
N LEU A 117 3.10 11.22 -2.70
CA LEU A 117 1.95 12.05 -3.08
C LEU A 117 0.62 11.34 -2.77
N ASP A 118 0.53 10.04 -3.07
CA ASP A 118 -0.64 9.23 -2.72
C ASP A 118 -0.85 9.17 -1.20
N ALA A 119 0.21 8.99 -0.40
CA ALA A 119 0.14 9.01 1.06
C ALA A 119 -0.37 10.35 1.63
N VAL A 120 0.09 11.48 1.08
CA VAL A 120 -0.36 12.82 1.49
C VAL A 120 -1.83 13.06 1.12
N SER A 121 -2.31 12.51 -0.01
CA SER A 121 -3.71 12.62 -0.41
C SER A 121 -4.69 11.80 0.45
N GLN A 122 -4.17 10.89 1.29
CA GLN A 122 -4.95 10.00 2.16
C GLN A 122 -4.96 10.43 3.63
N GLY A 123 -4.18 11.47 4.00
CA GLY A 123 -4.10 12.02 5.36
C GLY A 123 -4.93 13.29 5.52
#